data_AF-B7UB78-F1
#
_entry.id   AF-B7UB78-F1
#
_cell.length_a   1.000
_cell.length_b   1.000
_cell.length_c   1.000
_cell.angle_alpha   90.00
_cell.angle_beta   90.00
_cell.angle_gamma   90.00
#
_symmetry.space_group_name_H-M   'P 1'
#
loop_
_entity.id
_entity.type
_entity.pdbx_description
1 polymer ?
#
loop_
_entity_poly.entity_id
_entity_poly.type
_entity_poly.pdbx_seq_one_letter_code
_entity_poly.pdbx_strand_id
1 'polypeptide(L)'
;MGLQRFSFFVTLALVARSLAAIGPVASLVVANAPVSPDGFLRDAIVVNGVVPSPLITGKKGDRFQLNVVDTLTNHSMLKSTSIHWHGFFQAGTNWADGPAFVNQCPIVSEADQ
;
A
#
# COMPACT_ATOMS: atom_id res chain seq x y z
N MET A 1 3.54 53.89 -27.89
CA MET A 1 4.62 53.03 -27.35
C MET A 1 4.40 52.95 -25.85
N GLY A 2 3.74 51.98 -25.23
CA GLY A 2 3.64 50.55 -25.51
C GLY A 2 4.29 49.78 -24.35
N LEU A 3 3.82 49.96 -23.11
CA LEU A 3 4.33 49.23 -21.94
C LEU A 3 3.39 48.05 -21.64
N GLN A 4 3.68 46.90 -22.27
CA GLN A 4 2.95 45.67 -22.03
C GLN A 4 3.24 45.11 -20.65
N ARG A 5 2.15 44.88 -19.92
CA ARG A 5 2.05 44.25 -18.61
C ARG A 5 2.58 42.82 -18.69
N PHE A 6 3.53 42.44 -17.84
CA PHE A 6 3.90 41.04 -17.59
C PHE A 6 3.44 40.65 -16.19
N SER A 7 2.17 40.26 -16.07
CA SER A 7 1.69 39.51 -14.91
C SER A 7 2.10 38.05 -15.09
N PHE A 8 3.15 37.63 -14.38
CA PHE A 8 3.54 36.23 -14.26
C PHE A 8 2.61 35.57 -13.22
N PHE A 9 1.48 35.04 -13.67
CA PHE A 9 0.66 34.16 -12.82
C PHE A 9 1.27 32.75 -12.86
N VAL A 10 2.14 32.45 -11.91
CA VAL A 10 2.54 31.06 -11.63
C VAL A 10 1.40 30.41 -10.87
N THR A 11 0.50 29.73 -11.57
CA THR A 11 -0.48 28.83 -10.94
C THR A 11 0.24 27.58 -10.46
N LEU A 12 0.63 27.57 -9.18
CA LEU A 12 1.08 26.37 -8.50
C LEU A 12 -0.13 25.44 -8.32
N ALA A 13 -0.35 24.54 -9.28
CA ALA A 13 -1.35 23.49 -9.15
C ALA A 13 -0.85 22.48 -8.11
N LEU A 14 -1.30 22.63 -6.86
CA LEU A 14 -1.16 21.61 -5.83
C LEU A 14 -2.06 20.43 -6.23
N VAL A 15 -1.53 19.47 -6.99
CA VAL A 15 -2.26 18.24 -7.29
C VAL A 15 -2.27 17.41 -6.01
N ALA A 16 -3.35 17.52 -5.24
CA ALA A 16 -3.64 16.56 -4.19
C ALA A 16 -3.81 15.19 -4.86
N ARG A 17 -2.83 14.29 -4.69
CA ARG A 17 -2.99 12.91 -5.14
C ARG A 17 -4.03 12.27 -4.24
N SER A 18 -5.29 12.22 -4.68
CA SER A 18 -6.29 11.41 -4.00
C SER A 18 -5.83 9.96 -4.08
N LEU A 19 -5.64 9.31 -2.93
CA LEU A 19 -5.48 7.86 -2.87
C LEU A 19 -6.78 7.23 -3.37
N ALA A 20 -6.76 6.73 -4.61
CA ALA A 20 -7.88 5.97 -5.13
C ALA A 20 -8.04 4.70 -4.28
N ALA A 21 -9.27 4.42 -3.85
CA ALA A 21 -9.58 3.14 -3.25
C ALA A 21 -9.36 2.01 -4.27
N ILE A 22 -8.93 0.85 -3.80
CA ILE A 22 -8.68 -0.34 -4.62
C ILE A 22 -9.63 -1.48 -4.21
N GLY A 23 -9.66 -2.57 -4.97
CA GLY A 23 -10.50 -3.74 -4.70
C GLY A 23 -11.77 -3.83 -5.56
N PRO A 24 -12.53 -4.94 -5.46
CA PRO A 24 -12.25 -6.13 -4.66
C PRO A 24 -11.15 -7.03 -5.27
N VAL A 25 -10.77 -6.79 -6.52
CA VAL A 25 -9.65 -7.44 -7.22
C VAL A 25 -8.53 -6.42 -7.42
N ALA A 26 -7.37 -6.63 -6.79
CA ALA A 26 -6.25 -5.70 -6.85
C ALA A 26 -4.93 -6.37 -6.46
N SER A 27 -3.81 -5.77 -6.88
CA SER A 27 -2.48 -6.11 -6.37
C SER A 27 -2.06 -5.14 -5.26
N LEU A 28 -1.40 -5.69 -4.24
CA LEU A 28 -0.83 -4.99 -3.10
C LEU A 28 0.67 -5.26 -3.10
N VAL A 29 1.45 -4.33 -3.65
CA VAL A 29 2.91 -4.41 -3.66
C VAL A 29 3.42 -3.92 -2.30
N VAL A 30 4.02 -4.83 -1.54
CA VAL A 30 4.60 -4.58 -0.22
C VAL A 30 6.10 -4.32 -0.40
N ALA A 31 6.55 -3.11 -0.07
CA ALA A 31 7.92 -2.70 -0.29
C ALA A 31 8.46 -1.87 0.87
N ASN A 32 9.77 -1.70 0.93
CA ASN A 32 10.39 -0.70 1.79
C ASN A 32 10.47 0.65 1.06
N ALA A 33 10.18 1.75 1.75
CA ALA A 33 10.38 3.10 1.22
C ALA A 33 10.67 4.11 2.34
N PRO A 34 11.46 5.15 2.07
CA PRO A 34 11.63 6.25 3.00
C PRO A 34 10.36 7.11 3.07
N VAL A 35 9.89 7.38 4.29
CA VAL A 35 8.66 8.16 4.58
C VAL A 35 8.92 9.16 5.70
N SER A 36 8.10 10.22 5.78
CA SER A 36 8.18 11.24 6.84
C SER A 36 6.79 11.75 7.28
N PRO A 37 5.90 10.87 7.79
CA PRO A 37 4.52 11.24 8.13
C PRO A 37 4.42 12.31 9.22
N ASP A 38 5.44 12.45 10.05
CA ASP A 38 5.57 13.42 11.15
C ASP A 38 6.74 14.41 10.93
N GLY A 39 7.31 14.46 9.72
CA GLY A 39 8.43 15.31 9.37
C GLY A 39 9.82 14.71 9.59
N PHE A 40 9.94 13.50 10.15
CA PHE A 40 11.22 12.80 10.30
C PHE A 40 11.37 11.66 9.29
N LEU A 41 12.44 11.68 8.51
CA LEU A 41 12.68 10.67 7.49
C LEU A 41 13.12 9.34 8.11
N ARG A 42 12.43 8.26 7.75
CA ARG A 42 12.76 6.89 8.15
C ARG A 42 12.27 5.90 7.11
N ASP A 43 12.91 4.74 7.04
CA ASP A 43 12.37 3.63 6.26
C ASP A 43 11.11 3.07 6.92
N ALA A 44 10.14 2.70 6.10
CA ALA A 44 8.93 2.02 6.50
C ALA A 44 8.59 0.91 5.50
N ILE A 45 7.68 0.02 5.90
CA ILE A 45 6.96 -0.86 4.98
C ILE A 45 5.76 -0.08 4.43
N VAL A 46 5.64 -0.03 3.12
CA VAL A 46 4.57 0.65 2.39
C VAL A 46 3.82 -0.34 1.51
N VAL A 47 2.54 -0.07 1.27
CA VAL A 47 1.73 -0.83 0.30
C VAL A 47 1.45 0.10 -0.88
N ASN A 48 1.76 -0.35 -2.09
CA ASN A 48 1.65 0.46 -3.32
C ASN A 48 2.34 1.83 -3.19
N GLY A 49 3.47 1.87 -2.50
CA GLY A 49 4.35 3.04 -2.39
C GLY A 49 3.89 4.13 -1.41
N VAL A 50 2.85 3.89 -0.61
CA VAL A 50 2.29 4.90 0.30
C VAL A 50 2.11 4.40 1.72
N VAL A 51 2.15 5.34 2.66
CA VAL A 51 1.69 5.18 4.04
C VAL A 51 0.84 6.41 4.43
N PRO A 52 -0.38 6.27 4.98
CA PRO A 52 -1.09 5.01 5.21
C PRO A 52 -1.33 4.20 3.92
N SER A 53 -1.41 2.88 4.07
CA SER A 53 -1.69 1.97 2.95
C SER A 53 -3.02 2.32 2.27
N PRO A 54 -3.20 2.01 0.97
CA PRO A 54 -4.40 2.35 0.24
C PRO A 54 -5.66 1.74 0.86
N LEU A 55 -6.77 2.48 0.80
CA LEU A 55 -8.07 1.97 1.22
C LEU A 55 -8.52 0.85 0.26
N ILE A 56 -8.82 -0.33 0.82
CA ILE A 56 -9.47 -1.42 0.10
C ILE A 56 -10.98 -1.30 0.30
N THR A 57 -11.74 -1.31 -0.80
CA THR A 57 -13.19 -1.22 -0.80
C THR A 57 -13.82 -2.34 -1.63
N GLY A 58 -15.07 -2.62 -1.34
CA GLY A 58 -15.92 -3.54 -2.09
C GLY A 58 -17.33 -3.48 -1.53
N LYS A 59 -18.23 -4.28 -2.09
CA LYS A 59 -19.61 -4.41 -1.65
C LYS A 59 -19.80 -5.72 -0.91
N LYS A 60 -20.87 -5.78 -0.09
CA LYS A 60 -21.29 -7.03 0.55
C LYS A 60 -21.54 -8.09 -0.52
N GLY A 61 -20.93 -9.26 -0.36
CA GLY A 61 -21.04 -10.38 -1.29
C GLY A 61 -19.97 -10.42 -2.37
N ASP A 62 -19.12 -9.39 -2.50
CA ASP A 62 -18.00 -9.42 -3.42
C ASP A 62 -16.98 -10.49 -3.03
N ARG A 63 -16.38 -11.12 -4.04
CA ARG A 63 -15.23 -12.00 -3.87
C ARG A 63 -13.95 -11.18 -3.97
N PHE A 64 -13.27 -11.01 -2.85
CA PHE A 64 -11.97 -10.34 -2.81
C PHE A 64 -10.88 -11.25 -3.37
N GLN A 65 -10.10 -10.71 -4.31
CA GLN A 65 -8.92 -11.35 -4.89
C GLN A 65 -7.77 -10.35 -4.79
N LEU A 66 -7.15 -10.32 -3.63
CA LEU A 66 -6.11 -9.36 -3.29
C LEU A 66 -4.76 -10.06 -3.38
N ASN A 67 -4.05 -9.79 -4.47
CA ASN A 67 -2.75 -10.38 -4.73
C ASN A 67 -1.66 -9.60 -3.98
N VAL A 68 -1.10 -10.18 -2.93
CA VAL A 68 -0.01 -9.58 -2.16
C VAL A 68 1.30 -9.95 -2.82
N VAL A 69 2.05 -8.95 -3.28
CA VAL A 69 3.37 -9.10 -3.92
C VAL A 69 4.41 -8.57 -2.95
N ASP A 70 5.22 -9.46 -2.38
CA ASP A 70 6.26 -9.10 -1.41
C ASP A 70 7.57 -8.77 -2.12
N THR A 71 7.99 -7.51 -2.05
CA THR A 71 9.27 -7.02 -2.58
C THR A 71 10.12 -6.39 -1.46
N LEU A 72 9.97 -6.83 -0.21
CA LEU A 72 10.73 -6.33 0.92
C LEU A 72 12.21 -6.71 0.82
N THR A 73 13.10 -5.75 1.05
CA THR A 73 14.56 -5.92 0.95
C THR A 73 15.29 -5.61 2.26
N ASN A 74 14.64 -4.93 3.21
CA ASN A 74 15.27 -4.52 4.46
C ASN A 74 15.11 -5.57 5.57
N HIS A 75 16.20 -6.28 5.91
CA HIS A 75 16.22 -7.28 6.99
C HIS A 75 15.91 -6.70 8.38
N SER A 76 16.14 -5.41 8.64
CA SER A 76 15.83 -4.81 9.95
C SER A 76 14.32 -4.66 10.17
N MET A 77 13.50 -4.82 9.12
CA MET A 77 12.04 -4.76 9.18
C MET A 77 11.36 -6.09 8.77
N LEU A 78 12.13 -7.19 8.72
CA LEU A 78 11.74 -8.47 8.12
C LEU A 78 11.51 -8.36 6.60
N LYS A 79 11.96 -9.40 5.88
CA LYS A 79 11.73 -9.54 4.43
C LYS A 79 10.53 -10.40 4.07
N SER A 80 9.92 -11.05 5.05
CA SER A 80 8.75 -11.89 4.83
C SER A 80 7.53 -11.23 5.43
N THR A 81 6.38 -11.39 4.78
CA THR A 81 5.15 -10.76 5.24
C THR A 81 3.95 -11.70 5.27
N SER A 82 2.93 -11.33 6.04
CA SER A 82 1.60 -11.95 5.99
C SER A 82 0.55 -10.91 6.36
N ILE A 83 -0.59 -10.91 5.68
CA ILE A 83 -1.62 -9.87 5.80
C ILE A 83 -2.90 -10.47 6.36
N HIS A 84 -3.37 -9.93 7.47
CA HIS A 84 -4.66 -10.28 8.08
C HIS A 84 -5.76 -9.30 7.68
N TRP A 85 -6.88 -9.83 7.22
CA TRP A 85 -8.07 -9.06 6.82
C TRP A 85 -9.02 -8.89 8.01
N HIS A 86 -8.63 -7.99 8.92
CA HIS A 86 -9.29 -7.83 10.20
C HIS A 86 -10.81 -7.62 10.08
N GLY A 87 -11.57 -8.50 10.73
CA GLY A 87 -13.04 -8.44 10.82
C GLY A 87 -13.79 -9.31 9.81
N PHE A 88 -13.13 -9.94 8.85
CA PHE A 88 -13.77 -10.95 7.99
C PHE A 88 -13.84 -12.31 8.69
N PHE A 89 -14.96 -13.01 8.55
CA PHE A 89 -15.15 -14.32 9.19
C PHE A 89 -14.31 -15.46 8.56
N GLN A 90 -13.87 -15.31 7.30
CA GLN A 90 -13.10 -16.31 6.56
C GLN A 90 -13.68 -17.74 6.60
N ALA A 91 -15.01 -17.87 6.63
CA ALA A 91 -15.68 -19.17 6.64
C ALA A 91 -15.41 -19.94 5.33
N GLY A 92 -14.74 -21.08 5.43
CA GLY A 92 -14.27 -21.86 4.28
C GLY A 92 -12.96 -21.37 3.66
N THR A 93 -12.40 -20.27 4.15
CA THR A 93 -11.17 -19.63 3.66
C THR A 93 -10.18 -19.31 4.79
N ASN A 94 -10.15 -20.13 5.85
CA ASN A 94 -9.26 -19.95 7.01
C ASN A 94 -7.76 -19.84 6.64
N TRP A 95 -7.34 -20.47 5.54
CA TRP A 95 -5.98 -20.37 4.99
C TRP A 95 -5.60 -18.95 4.53
N ALA A 96 -6.59 -18.08 4.28
CA ALA A 96 -6.41 -16.70 3.84
C ALA A 96 -6.53 -15.69 5.01
N ASP A 97 -6.59 -16.16 6.25
CA ASP A 97 -6.87 -15.30 7.40
C ASP A 97 -5.66 -14.44 7.79
N GLY A 98 -4.43 -14.90 7.61
CA GLY A 98 -3.23 -14.06 7.71
C GLY A 98 -2.33 -14.17 8.96
N PRO A 99 -2.79 -14.58 10.16
CA PRO A 99 -1.86 -14.79 11.27
C PRO A 99 -0.78 -15.84 10.95
N ALA A 100 0.47 -15.38 10.91
CA ALA A 100 1.62 -16.20 10.57
C ALA A 100 1.80 -17.36 11.58
N PHE A 101 2.07 -18.55 11.06
CA PHE A 101 2.24 -19.82 11.78
C PHE A 101 1.00 -20.33 12.51
N VAL A 102 -0.15 -19.65 12.37
CA VAL A 102 -1.47 -20.17 12.75
C VAL A 102 -2.23 -20.59 11.50
N ASN A 103 -2.39 -19.67 10.54
CA ASN A 103 -3.19 -19.90 9.34
C ASN A 103 -2.32 -20.14 8.09
N GLN A 104 -1.09 -19.61 8.07
CA GLN A 104 -0.17 -19.72 6.94
C GLN A 104 1.29 -19.50 7.36
N CYS A 105 2.23 -19.96 6.54
CA CYS A 105 3.59 -19.43 6.58
C CYS A 105 3.62 -18.01 5.98
N PRO A 106 4.58 -17.15 6.40
CA PRO A 106 4.83 -15.87 5.73
C PRO A 106 5.17 -16.06 4.24
N ILE A 107 4.75 -15.09 3.43
CA ILE A 107 5.16 -14.94 2.03
C ILE A 107 6.65 -14.55 2.04
N VAL A 108 7.43 -15.20 1.18
CA VAL A 108 8.86 -14.87 0.99
C VAL A 108 9.00 -13.73 0.00
N SER A 109 9.99 -12.86 0.21
CA SER A 109 10.26 -11.76 -0.72
C SER A 109 10.70 -12.30 -2.08
N GLU A 110 10.11 -11.75 -3.14
CA GLU A 110 10.54 -11.96 -4.52
C GLU A 110 11.89 -11.28 -4.79
N ALA A 111 12.34 -10.35 -3.94
CA ALA A 111 13.65 -9.71 -4.09
C ALA A 111 14.83 -10.63 -3.68
N ASP A 112 14.54 -11.75 -3.02
CA ASP A 112 15.51 -12.79 -2.69
C ASP A 112 15.50 -13.97 -3.68
N GLN A 113 14.66 -13.92 -4.73
CA GLN A 113 14.60 -14.91 -5.82
C GLN A 113 15.45 -14.49 -7.02
#